data_AF-A0A1G6K0H1-F1
#
_entry.id   AF-A0A1G6K0H1-F1
#
_cell.length_a   1.000
_cell.length_b   1.000
_cell.length_c   1.000
_cell.angle_alpha   90.00
_cell.angle_beta   90.00
_cell.angle_gamma   90.00
#
_symmetry.space_group_name_H-M   'P 1'
#
loop_
_entity.id
_entity.type
_entity.pdbx_description
1 polymer ?
#
loop_
_entity_poly.entity_id
_entity_poly.type
_entity_poly.pdbx_seq_one_letter_code
_entity_poly.pdbx_strand_id
1 'polypeptide(L)'
;MSESTRGVIYILANSLMPGVLKIGRTGRGSAERAREISRATGVPEEYEVIYDQVVSDAHAAEKHIHSIMRSHRINPKREFFRISIREAIRHVQEGCDRYPVNEAREAVEFDALPGLEDRMRRWIRRDLVAVKFVQYSDLCLIKWVLQPDFRKIAAHENIYDLGCIGDERERCMEDYDQCRDEYGCESGFFCPVHYSPKENFESFLELDPYSMIMTGLDILSDEASDYVAHLWEQHRTEPPKRLSWAVVGASYSMMGPEEEWREVLAKHGIANRDLDAESEIIQRSE
;
A
#
# COMPACT_ATOMS: atom_id res chain seq x y z
N MET A 1 0.80 -5.00 34.90
CA MET A 1 0.25 -5.13 33.54
C MET A 1 1.41 -5.54 32.65
N SER A 2 1.37 -6.72 32.02
CA SER A 2 2.42 -7.12 31.09
C SER A 2 2.17 -6.46 29.74
N GLU A 3 3.17 -5.75 29.26
CA GLU A 3 3.16 -5.02 27.99
C GLU A 3 3.05 -6.01 26.81
N SER A 4 1.97 -5.90 26.03
CA SER A 4 1.67 -6.79 24.90
C SER A 4 2.71 -6.60 23.80
N THR A 5 3.71 -7.46 23.77
CA THR A 5 4.79 -7.41 22.78
C THR A 5 4.33 -8.10 21.50
N ARG A 6 3.56 -7.38 20.67
CA ARG A 6 3.17 -7.84 19.32
C ARG A 6 4.42 -8.25 18.53
N GLY A 7 4.30 -9.29 17.72
CA GLY A 7 5.41 -9.77 16.89
C GLY A 7 5.05 -11.04 16.12
N VAL A 8 6.06 -11.69 15.57
CA VAL A 8 5.92 -12.85 14.67
C VAL A 8 6.57 -14.08 15.31
N ILE A 9 5.86 -15.21 15.33
CA ILE A 9 6.44 -16.53 15.58
C ILE A 9 6.83 -17.13 14.24
N TYR A 10 8.03 -17.70 14.13
CA TYR A 10 8.54 -18.29 12.89
C TYR A 10 9.10 -19.71 13.10
N ILE A 11 9.15 -20.46 12.01
CA ILE A 11 9.78 -21.77 11.86
C ILE A 11 10.85 -21.63 10.77
N LEU A 12 12.12 -21.78 11.16
CA LEU A 12 13.24 -21.85 10.22
C LEU A 12 13.68 -23.30 10.00
N ALA A 13 13.94 -23.65 8.75
CA ALA A 13 14.64 -24.87 8.37
C ALA A 13 16.00 -24.54 7.75
N ASN A 14 16.86 -25.55 7.65
CA ASN A 14 18.16 -25.45 7.00
C ASN A 14 18.38 -26.74 6.22
N SER A 15 18.74 -26.61 4.94
CA SER A 15 18.81 -27.74 4.01
C SER A 15 19.84 -28.81 4.40
N LEU A 16 20.88 -28.44 5.15
CA LEU A 16 21.89 -29.36 5.69
C LEU A 16 21.55 -29.93 7.07
N MET A 17 20.42 -29.55 7.67
CA MET A 17 19.93 -30.05 8.97
C MET A 17 18.50 -30.63 8.86
N PRO A 18 18.26 -31.63 8.00
CA PRO A 18 16.93 -32.18 7.75
C PRO A 18 16.28 -32.74 9.03
N GLY A 19 15.00 -32.42 9.23
CA GLY A 19 14.23 -32.81 10.41
C GLY A 19 14.61 -32.08 11.71
N VAL A 20 15.45 -31.04 11.63
CA VAL A 20 15.74 -30.12 12.74
C VAL A 20 15.26 -28.72 12.38
N LEU A 21 14.36 -28.18 13.18
CA LEU A 21 13.76 -26.86 12.96
C LEU A 21 14.12 -25.92 14.11
N LYS A 22 14.36 -24.65 13.79
CA LYS A 22 14.45 -23.58 14.79
C LYS A 22 13.11 -22.87 14.88
N ILE A 23 12.54 -22.79 16.07
CA ILE A 23 11.24 -22.13 16.29
C ILE A 23 11.43 -21.04 17.33
N GLY A 24 11.14 -19.79 16.96
CA GLY A 24 11.36 -18.64 17.83
C GLY A 24 10.49 -17.45 17.41
N ARG A 25 10.77 -16.29 18.00
CA ARG A 25 10.05 -15.04 17.70
C ARG A 25 10.94 -13.91 17.22
N THR A 26 10.30 -12.91 16.60
CA THR A 26 10.87 -11.61 16.25
C THR A 26 9.84 -10.50 16.48
N GLY A 27 10.30 -9.27 16.70
CA GLY A 27 9.46 -8.06 16.66
C GLY A 27 9.53 -7.33 15.31
N ARG A 28 10.24 -7.91 14.34
CA ARG A 28 10.45 -7.39 12.97
C ARG A 28 10.03 -8.46 11.94
N GLY A 29 10.55 -8.42 10.72
CA GLY A 29 10.34 -9.46 9.71
C GLY A 29 10.98 -10.81 10.09
N SER A 30 10.33 -11.91 9.73
CA SER A 30 10.86 -13.27 9.88
C SER A 30 12.07 -13.53 8.97
N ALA A 31 12.03 -13.04 7.74
CA ALA A 31 13.09 -13.16 6.74
C ALA A 31 14.39 -12.42 7.14
N GLU A 32 14.27 -11.22 7.70
CA GLU A 32 15.39 -10.48 8.31
C GLU A 32 16.04 -11.31 9.42
N ARG A 33 15.23 -11.81 10.37
CA ARG A 33 15.72 -12.64 11.47
C ARG A 33 16.37 -13.95 10.99
N ALA A 34 15.89 -14.53 9.89
CA ALA A 34 16.53 -15.68 9.26
C ALA A 34 17.93 -15.32 8.75
N ARG A 35 18.06 -14.22 7.97
CA ARG A 35 19.36 -13.69 7.48
C ARG A 35 20.34 -13.42 8.63
N GLU A 36 19.91 -12.77 9.70
CA GLU A 36 20.74 -12.52 10.90
C GLU A 36 21.32 -13.82 11.48
N ILE A 37 20.49 -14.88 11.60
CA ILE A 37 20.89 -16.16 12.20
C ILE A 37 21.82 -16.94 11.26
N SER A 38 21.60 -16.87 9.95
CA SER A 38 22.45 -17.49 8.92
C SER A 38 23.90 -16.98 8.95
N ARG A 39 24.13 -15.70 9.27
CA ARG A 39 25.46 -15.09 9.33
C ARG A 39 26.37 -15.61 10.46
N ALA A 40 25.87 -16.44 11.37
CA ALA A 40 26.67 -16.96 12.48
C ALA A 40 27.66 -18.04 12.02
N THR A 41 28.94 -17.92 12.42
CA THR A 41 30.08 -18.77 11.99
C THR A 41 29.98 -20.28 12.30
N GLY A 42 28.89 -20.74 12.93
CA GLY A 42 28.60 -22.14 13.22
C GLY A 42 27.36 -22.68 12.49
N VAL A 43 26.92 -22.00 11.43
CA VAL A 43 25.78 -22.37 10.59
C VAL A 43 26.31 -22.72 9.18
N PRO A 44 26.03 -23.92 8.63
CA PRO A 44 26.72 -24.40 7.43
C PRO A 44 26.05 -24.01 6.09
N GLU A 45 24.80 -23.57 6.12
CA GLU A 45 23.96 -23.16 4.98
C GLU A 45 22.99 -22.09 5.50
N GLU A 46 22.33 -21.30 4.67
CA GLU A 46 21.34 -20.34 5.18
C GLU A 46 20.10 -21.01 5.79
N TYR A 47 19.41 -20.30 6.68
CA TYR A 47 18.08 -20.66 7.17
C TYR A 47 17.00 -20.06 6.29
N GLU A 48 16.04 -20.88 5.89
CA GLU A 48 14.84 -20.47 5.17
C GLU A 48 13.64 -20.39 6.13
N VAL A 49 12.78 -19.38 5.94
CA VAL A 49 11.49 -19.28 6.64
C VAL A 49 10.50 -20.23 5.97
N ILE A 50 10.11 -21.30 6.67
CA ILE A 50 9.15 -22.29 6.16
C ILE A 50 7.71 -21.94 6.56
N TYR A 51 7.56 -21.24 7.69
CA TYR A 51 6.27 -20.76 8.18
C TYR A 51 6.49 -19.63 9.18
N ASP A 52 5.61 -18.64 9.16
CA ASP A 52 5.51 -17.63 10.19
C ASP A 52 4.05 -17.17 10.41
N GLN A 53 3.81 -16.57 11.58
CA GLN A 53 2.48 -16.13 12.00
C GLN A 53 2.60 -14.95 12.97
N VAL A 54 1.89 -13.86 12.68
CA VAL A 54 1.79 -12.70 13.57
C VAL A 54 0.90 -13.04 14.77
N VAL A 55 1.25 -12.56 15.96
CA VAL A 55 0.53 -12.76 17.22
C VAL A 55 0.52 -11.49 18.07
N SER A 56 -0.54 -11.31 18.87
CA SER A 56 -0.71 -10.13 19.74
C SER A 56 0.25 -10.08 20.93
N ASP A 57 0.80 -11.22 21.36
CA ASP A 57 1.91 -11.29 22.32
C ASP A 57 2.86 -12.42 21.90
N ALA A 58 3.93 -12.05 21.20
CA ALA A 58 4.93 -12.99 20.70
C ALA A 58 5.76 -13.64 21.83
N HIS A 59 5.95 -12.95 22.96
CA HIS A 59 6.70 -13.51 24.09
C HIS A 59 5.88 -14.59 24.83
N ALA A 60 4.59 -14.35 25.03
CA ALA A 60 3.69 -15.34 25.61
C ALA A 60 3.44 -16.52 24.66
N ALA A 61 3.24 -16.27 23.36
CA ALA A 61 3.07 -17.30 22.33
C ALA A 61 4.30 -18.23 22.22
N GLU A 62 5.51 -17.67 22.06
CA GLU A 62 6.76 -18.44 21.99
C GLU A 62 6.91 -19.36 23.21
N LYS A 63 6.73 -18.81 24.42
CA LYS A 63 6.84 -19.56 25.67
C LYS A 63 5.80 -20.68 25.76
N HIS A 64 4.59 -20.47 25.25
CA HIS A 64 3.55 -21.50 25.21
C HIS A 64 3.92 -22.63 24.23
N ILE A 65 4.33 -22.28 23.01
CA ILE A 65 4.73 -23.19 21.94
C ILE A 65 5.94 -24.04 22.34
N HIS A 66 6.98 -23.42 22.92
CA HIS A 66 8.15 -24.13 23.44
C HIS A 66 7.83 -25.08 24.61
N SER A 67 6.75 -24.81 25.37
CA SER A 67 6.26 -25.70 26.43
C SER A 67 5.55 -26.93 25.85
N ILE A 68 4.69 -26.73 24.85
CA ILE A 68 4.00 -27.82 24.13
C ILE A 68 5.01 -28.75 23.45
N MET A 69 5.99 -28.19 22.74
CA MET A 69 6.99 -28.96 21.99
C MET A 69 8.21 -29.38 22.84
N ARG A 70 8.15 -29.29 24.17
CA ARG A 70 9.30 -29.55 25.06
C ARG A 70 9.91 -30.94 24.89
N SER A 71 9.09 -31.95 24.54
CA SER A 71 9.52 -33.32 24.24
C SER A 71 10.39 -33.43 22.98
N HIS A 72 10.16 -32.57 21.99
CA HIS A 72 10.89 -32.55 20.72
C HIS A 72 12.17 -31.71 20.76
N ARG A 73 12.43 -31.00 21.86
CA ARG A 73 13.52 -30.03 22.01
C ARG A 73 14.87 -30.73 22.15
N ILE A 74 15.79 -30.49 21.20
CA ILE A 74 17.10 -31.17 21.13
C ILE A 74 18.02 -30.76 22.27
N ASN A 75 18.00 -29.47 22.65
CA ASN A 75 18.79 -28.93 23.75
C ASN A 75 17.90 -28.02 24.61
N PRO A 76 17.73 -28.28 25.92
CA PRO A 76 16.90 -27.45 26.80
C PRO A 76 17.27 -25.96 26.82
N LYS A 77 18.52 -25.60 26.49
CA LYS A 77 19.02 -24.22 26.45
C LYS A 77 18.92 -23.54 25.07
N ARG A 78 18.53 -24.25 24.00
CA ARG A 78 18.44 -23.69 22.63
C ARG A 78 17.09 -24.00 22.00
N GLU A 79 16.71 -23.27 20.97
CA GLU A 79 15.36 -23.25 20.40
C GLU A 79 15.23 -24.18 19.17
N PHE A 80 15.87 -25.35 19.26
CA PHE A 80 15.93 -26.34 18.19
C PHE A 80 15.11 -27.58 18.55
N PHE A 81 14.28 -28.02 17.62
CA PHE A 81 13.33 -29.09 17.79
C PHE A 81 13.51 -30.14 16.68
N ARG A 82 13.48 -31.42 17.03
CA ARG A 82 13.48 -32.54 16.08
C ARG A 82 12.04 -33.00 15.89
N ILE A 83 11.41 -32.53 14.82
CA ILE A 83 9.99 -32.69 14.52
C ILE A 83 9.76 -32.50 13.01
N SER A 84 8.71 -33.07 12.44
CA SER A 84 8.37 -32.81 11.04
C SER A 84 7.84 -31.39 10.85
N ILE A 85 8.07 -30.81 9.66
CA ILE A 85 7.56 -29.46 9.31
C ILE A 85 6.04 -29.37 9.52
N ARG A 86 5.29 -30.39 9.08
CA ARG A 86 3.83 -30.43 9.19
C ARG A 86 3.34 -30.42 10.65
N GLU A 87 4.00 -31.16 11.53
CA GLU A 87 3.64 -31.17 12.96
C GLU A 87 4.07 -29.89 13.68
N ALA A 88 5.22 -29.31 13.28
CA ALA A 88 5.68 -28.03 13.79
C ALA A 88 4.71 -26.90 13.45
N ILE A 89 4.27 -26.80 12.18
CA ILE A 89 3.28 -25.82 11.73
C ILE A 89 1.98 -25.97 12.55
N ARG A 90 1.45 -27.21 12.68
CA ARG A 90 0.24 -27.46 13.48
C ARG A 90 0.38 -26.99 14.94
N HIS A 91 1.51 -27.29 15.58
CA HIS A 91 1.74 -26.89 16.97
C HIS A 91 2.00 -25.38 17.15
N VAL A 92 2.57 -24.71 16.16
CA VAL A 92 2.69 -23.25 16.15
C VAL A 92 1.31 -22.63 15.99
N GLN A 93 0.52 -23.07 15.01
CA GLN A 93 -0.87 -22.60 14.81
C GLN A 93 -1.72 -22.74 16.07
N GLU A 94 -1.80 -23.95 16.65
CA GLU A 94 -2.52 -24.21 17.91
C GLU A 94 -2.05 -23.32 19.08
N GLY A 95 -0.76 -22.96 19.11
CA GLY A 95 -0.19 -22.06 20.12
C GLY A 95 -0.50 -20.58 19.86
N CYS A 96 -0.51 -20.17 18.59
CA CYS A 96 -0.79 -18.80 18.12
C CYS A 96 -2.28 -18.45 18.17
N ASP A 97 -3.19 -19.42 17.96
CA ASP A 97 -4.65 -19.24 18.05
C ASP A 97 -5.11 -18.66 19.40
N ARG A 98 -4.30 -18.84 20.45
CA ARG A 98 -4.52 -18.29 21.79
C ARG A 98 -4.14 -16.81 21.92
N TYR A 99 -3.38 -16.27 20.97
CA TYR A 99 -2.89 -14.89 20.92
C TYR A 99 -3.28 -14.24 19.57
N PRO A 100 -4.57 -14.27 19.19
CA PRO A 100 -4.99 -13.81 17.88
C PRO A 100 -4.64 -12.34 17.69
N VAL A 101 -4.09 -12.00 16.54
CA VAL A 101 -4.04 -10.61 16.08
C VAL A 101 -5.44 -10.26 15.66
N ASN A 102 -6.08 -9.37 16.40
CA ASN A 102 -7.36 -8.82 15.98
C ASN A 102 -7.07 -7.61 15.10
N GLU A 103 -6.74 -7.86 13.83
CA GLU A 103 -6.37 -6.84 12.84
C GLU A 103 -7.43 -5.72 12.76
N ALA A 104 -8.70 -6.06 12.96
CA ALA A 104 -9.82 -5.11 13.01
C ALA A 104 -9.92 -4.26 14.29
N ARG A 105 -9.07 -4.49 15.32
CA ARG A 105 -9.05 -3.72 16.58
C ARG A 105 -7.87 -2.77 16.75
N GLU A 106 -6.80 -2.94 15.98
CA GLU A 106 -5.64 -2.03 15.97
C GLU A 106 -5.60 -1.13 14.74
N ALA A 107 -6.53 -1.31 13.80
CA ALA A 107 -6.71 -0.42 12.66
C ALA A 107 -7.15 0.99 13.11
N VAL A 108 -6.40 2.01 12.75
CA VAL A 108 -6.78 3.41 12.97
C VAL A 108 -7.48 3.92 11.71
N GLU A 109 -8.76 4.24 11.84
CA GLU A 109 -9.57 4.83 10.76
C GLU A 109 -9.63 6.36 10.87
N PHE A 110 -9.48 7.05 9.74
CA PHE A 110 -9.77 8.48 9.58
C PHE A 110 -10.76 8.68 8.44
N ASP A 111 -11.71 9.60 8.61
CA ASP A 111 -12.58 10.07 7.53
C ASP A 111 -11.82 11.07 6.67
N ALA A 112 -11.57 10.70 5.41
CA ALA A 112 -10.82 11.50 4.46
C ALA A 112 -11.72 12.41 3.61
N LEU A 113 -13.03 12.13 3.53
CA LEU A 113 -13.94 12.85 2.64
C LEU A 113 -14.00 14.36 2.96
N PRO A 114 -14.06 14.82 4.23
CA PRO A 114 -14.07 16.26 4.52
C PRO A 114 -12.80 16.98 4.06
N GLY A 115 -11.63 16.36 4.21
CA GLY A 115 -10.34 16.95 3.79
C GLY A 115 -10.20 16.99 2.27
N LEU A 116 -10.69 15.96 1.57
CA LEU A 116 -10.77 15.97 0.11
C LEU A 116 -11.78 17.01 -0.38
N GLU A 117 -12.96 17.13 0.25
CA GLU A 117 -13.95 18.16 -0.10
C GLU A 117 -13.40 19.58 0.04
N ASP A 118 -12.67 19.90 1.11
CA ASP A 118 -12.07 21.23 1.30
C ASP A 118 -11.07 21.56 0.17
N ARG A 119 -10.22 20.58 -0.19
CA ARG A 119 -9.16 20.75 -1.21
C ARG A 119 -9.67 20.74 -2.66
N MET A 120 -10.64 19.89 -2.98
CA MET A 120 -10.95 19.52 -4.38
C MET A 120 -12.45 19.30 -4.66
N ARG A 121 -13.36 19.89 -3.88
CA ARG A 121 -14.84 19.80 -3.98
C ARG A 121 -15.43 19.67 -5.40
N ARG A 122 -14.93 20.46 -6.35
CA ARG A 122 -15.43 20.51 -7.74
C ARG A 122 -15.11 19.23 -8.53
N TRP A 123 -13.96 18.63 -8.26
CA TRP A 123 -13.33 17.57 -9.05
C TRP A 123 -13.55 16.17 -8.47
N ILE A 124 -14.23 16.08 -7.33
CA ILE A 124 -14.66 14.82 -6.71
C ILE A 124 -15.88 14.26 -7.46
N ARG A 125 -15.94 12.92 -7.56
CA ARG A 125 -17.11 12.20 -8.08
C ARG A 125 -18.40 12.52 -7.30
N ARG A 126 -19.47 12.84 -8.01
CA ARG A 126 -20.78 13.18 -7.40
C ARG A 126 -21.49 12.00 -6.75
N ASP A 127 -21.12 10.79 -7.11
CA ASP A 127 -21.60 9.54 -6.54
C ASP A 127 -20.71 9.00 -5.41
N LEU A 128 -19.67 9.74 -5.00
CA LEU A 128 -18.85 9.41 -3.85
C LEU A 128 -19.59 9.72 -2.54
N VAL A 129 -19.73 8.71 -1.68
CA VAL A 129 -20.51 8.80 -0.42
C VAL A 129 -19.62 8.81 0.82
N ALA A 130 -18.48 8.13 0.78
CA ALA A 130 -17.53 8.05 1.89
C ALA A 130 -16.12 7.78 1.38
N VAL A 131 -15.12 8.30 2.07
CA VAL A 131 -13.70 7.93 1.90
C VAL A 131 -13.08 7.75 3.28
N LYS A 132 -12.53 6.57 3.55
CA LYS A 132 -11.88 6.23 4.82
C LYS A 132 -10.44 5.82 4.59
N PHE A 133 -9.51 6.51 5.22
CA PHE A 133 -8.15 6.04 5.36
C PHE A 133 -8.10 5.06 6.55
N VAL A 134 -7.41 3.93 6.39
CA VAL A 134 -7.31 2.87 7.39
C VAL A 134 -5.86 2.39 7.47
N GLN A 135 -5.17 2.71 8.57
CA GLN A 135 -3.81 2.19 8.82
C GLN A 135 -3.84 1.01 9.77
N TYR A 136 -3.28 -0.10 9.30
CA TYR A 136 -2.91 -1.27 10.09
C TYR A 136 -1.42 -1.15 10.50
N SER A 137 -0.91 -2.15 11.18
CA SER A 137 0.50 -2.32 11.56
C SER A 137 1.51 -2.31 10.40
N ASP A 138 1.06 -2.78 9.24
CA ASP A 138 1.87 -3.28 8.12
C ASP A 138 1.30 -2.85 6.77
N LEU A 139 0.09 -2.28 6.75
CA LEU A 139 -0.62 -1.81 5.57
C LEU A 139 -1.27 -0.44 5.81
N CYS A 140 -1.25 0.43 4.80
CA CYS A 140 -2.06 1.65 4.75
C CYS A 140 -3.08 1.49 3.62
N LEU A 141 -4.36 1.42 3.95
CA LEU A 141 -5.43 1.27 2.96
C LEU A 141 -6.24 2.56 2.84
N ILE A 142 -6.76 2.82 1.65
CA ILE A 142 -7.87 3.77 1.43
C ILE A 142 -9.09 2.98 0.97
N LYS A 143 -10.24 3.25 1.57
CA LYS A 143 -11.53 2.67 1.21
C LYS A 143 -12.45 3.79 0.75
N TRP A 144 -13.22 3.57 -0.30
CA TRP A 144 -14.23 4.55 -0.72
C TRP A 144 -15.49 3.89 -1.22
N VAL A 145 -16.62 4.58 -1.06
CA VAL A 145 -17.94 4.06 -1.37
C VAL A 145 -18.57 4.90 -2.48
N LEU A 146 -18.90 4.25 -3.59
CA LEU A 146 -19.62 4.86 -4.73
C LEU A 146 -21.09 4.40 -4.73
N GLN A 147 -22.02 5.34 -4.88
CA GLN A 147 -23.46 5.08 -5.02
C GLN A 147 -24.01 5.77 -6.28
N PRO A 148 -23.82 5.19 -7.49
CA PRO A 148 -24.21 5.82 -8.75
C PRO A 148 -25.73 5.96 -8.95
N ASP A 149 -26.55 5.17 -8.24
CA ASP A 149 -28.01 5.23 -8.30
C ASP A 149 -28.62 5.24 -6.91
N PHE A 150 -29.04 6.42 -6.44
CA PHE A 150 -29.68 6.62 -5.14
C PHE A 150 -30.98 5.82 -4.95
N ARG A 151 -31.59 5.32 -6.04
CA ARG A 151 -32.82 4.50 -6.01
C ARG A 151 -32.52 3.03 -5.72
N LYS A 152 -31.25 2.63 -5.79
CA LYS A 152 -30.77 1.28 -5.49
C LYS A 152 -30.00 1.30 -4.17
N ILE A 153 -30.11 0.19 -3.44
CA ILE A 153 -29.31 -0.08 -2.23
C ILE A 153 -27.87 -0.50 -2.61
N ALA A 154 -27.58 -0.65 -3.91
CA ALA A 154 -26.26 -0.98 -4.44
C ALA A 154 -25.30 0.21 -4.29
N ALA A 155 -24.50 0.18 -3.23
CA ALA A 155 -23.28 0.95 -3.09
C ALA A 155 -22.09 0.00 -3.28
N HIS A 156 -21.02 0.47 -3.91
CA HIS A 156 -19.80 -0.27 -4.16
C HIS A 156 -18.70 0.22 -3.23
N GLU A 157 -18.22 -0.63 -2.33
CA GLU A 157 -17.00 -0.38 -1.55
C GLU A 157 -15.78 -0.81 -2.38
N ASN A 158 -14.88 0.13 -2.62
CA ASN A 158 -13.58 -0.08 -3.22
C ASN A 158 -12.51 0.03 -2.13
N ILE A 159 -11.43 -0.73 -2.27
CA ILE A 159 -10.30 -0.77 -1.35
C ILE A 159 -9.01 -0.73 -2.16
N TYR A 160 -8.07 0.14 -1.78
CA TYR A 160 -6.77 0.26 -2.42
C TYR A 160 -5.65 0.32 -1.37
N ASP A 161 -4.52 -0.32 -1.68
CA ASP A 161 -3.34 -0.35 -0.83
C ASP A 161 -2.41 0.81 -1.18
N LEU A 162 -2.38 1.83 -0.32
CA LEU A 162 -1.53 3.01 -0.50
C LEU A 162 -0.04 2.67 -0.43
N GLY A 163 0.35 1.50 0.10
CA GLY A 163 1.72 0.99 0.02
C GLY A 163 2.20 0.69 -1.40
N CYS A 164 1.31 0.73 -2.40
CA CYS A 164 1.66 0.69 -3.84
C CYS A 164 2.01 2.08 -4.41
N ILE A 165 1.87 3.17 -3.65
CA ILE A 165 2.20 4.53 -4.08
C ILE A 165 3.66 4.84 -3.67
N GLY A 166 4.57 4.67 -4.63
CA GLY A 166 6.02 4.84 -4.49
C GLY A 166 6.79 3.57 -4.85
N ASP A 167 7.97 3.73 -5.46
CA ASP A 167 8.64 2.64 -6.18
C ASP A 167 9.26 1.54 -5.30
N GLU A 168 9.48 1.79 -4.00
CA GLU A 168 10.42 0.98 -3.19
C GLU A 168 9.77 0.14 -2.07
N ARG A 169 8.70 -0.59 -2.41
CA ARG A 169 8.12 -1.57 -1.48
C ARG A 169 9.06 -2.77 -1.21
N GLU A 170 9.88 -3.15 -2.19
CA GLU A 170 10.87 -4.22 -2.07
C GLU A 170 12.00 -3.84 -1.08
N ARG A 171 12.49 -2.59 -1.16
CA ARG A 171 13.64 -2.11 -0.37
C ARG A 171 13.36 -1.99 1.14
N CYS A 172 12.12 -1.66 1.52
CA CYS A 172 11.73 -1.54 2.94
C CYS A 172 11.79 -2.86 3.72
N MET A 173 11.65 -4.02 3.07
CA MET A 173 11.79 -5.34 3.72
C MET A 173 13.21 -5.91 3.63
N GLU A 174 14.00 -5.48 2.63
CA GLU A 174 15.36 -5.98 2.46
C GLU A 174 16.39 -5.23 3.33
N ASP A 175 16.28 -3.90 3.48
CA ASP A 175 17.32 -3.03 4.10
C ASP A 175 17.07 -2.63 5.59
N TYR A 176 16.15 -3.32 6.27
CA TYR A 176 15.84 -3.09 7.71
C TYR A 176 17.05 -3.21 8.66
N ASP A 177 18.12 -3.85 8.19
CA ASP A 177 19.33 -4.18 8.94
C ASP A 177 20.51 -3.20 8.68
N GLN A 178 20.40 -2.28 7.71
CA GLN A 178 21.46 -1.30 7.37
C GLN A 178 21.08 0.18 7.61
N CYS A 179 19.80 0.56 7.54
CA CYS A 179 19.39 1.97 7.74
C CYS A 179 19.32 2.41 9.22
N ARG A 180 20.19 1.87 10.07
CA ARG A 180 20.40 2.38 11.43
C ARG A 180 21.58 3.35 11.40
N ASP A 181 21.24 4.63 11.28
CA ASP A 181 22.13 5.80 11.32
C ASP A 181 23.01 6.01 10.06
N GLU A 182 22.47 6.67 9.03
CA GLU A 182 23.08 7.84 8.32
C GLU A 182 22.32 8.20 7.02
N TYR A 183 21.73 7.22 6.34
CA TYR A 183 20.78 7.45 5.23
C TYR A 183 19.43 6.85 5.58
N GLY A 184 18.41 7.72 5.65
CA GLY A 184 17.05 7.30 5.97
C GLY A 184 16.52 6.31 4.93
N CYS A 185 15.65 5.41 5.38
CA CYS A 185 14.86 4.57 4.48
C CYS A 185 14.26 5.46 3.37
N GLU A 186 14.51 5.13 2.10
CA GLU A 186 13.93 5.80 0.92
C GLU A 186 12.43 5.39 0.76
N SER A 187 11.73 5.39 1.90
CA SER A 187 10.41 4.83 2.13
C SER A 187 9.39 5.32 1.11
N GLY A 188 8.63 4.34 0.58
CA GLY A 188 7.42 4.58 -0.18
C GLY A 188 6.49 5.57 0.53
N PHE A 189 5.65 6.25 -0.25
CA PHE A 189 4.91 7.45 0.17
C PHE A 189 4.03 7.22 1.41
N PHE A 190 3.62 5.97 1.64
CA PHE A 190 2.91 5.54 2.83
C PHE A 190 3.65 4.37 3.50
N CYS A 191 4.07 4.56 4.76
CA CYS A 191 4.76 3.53 5.52
C CYS A 191 4.23 3.45 6.96
N PRO A 192 3.57 2.35 7.36
CA PRO A 192 2.99 2.23 8.71
C PRO A 192 4.02 1.95 9.80
N VAL A 193 5.24 1.58 9.42
CA VAL A 193 6.36 1.32 10.35
C VAL A 193 7.11 2.60 10.72
N HIS A 194 7.25 3.52 9.76
CA HIS A 194 8.05 4.75 9.92
C HIS A 194 7.21 5.99 10.26
N TYR A 195 5.93 6.03 9.84
CA TYR A 195 5.05 7.18 10.04
C TYR A 195 3.82 6.80 10.87
N SER A 196 3.41 7.71 11.75
CA SER A 196 2.19 7.54 12.53
C SER A 196 0.94 7.55 11.65
N PRO A 197 -0.19 6.99 12.12
CA PRO A 197 -1.47 7.03 11.40
C PRO A 197 -1.90 8.44 10.98
N LYS A 198 -1.53 9.47 11.75
CA LYS A 198 -1.83 10.86 11.44
C LYS A 198 -0.95 11.42 10.31
N GLU A 199 0.34 11.11 10.32
CA GLU A 199 1.28 11.58 9.29
C GLU A 199 1.01 10.93 7.93
N ASN A 200 0.72 9.62 7.88
CA ASN A 200 0.30 8.97 6.64
C ASN A 200 -1.06 9.51 6.15
N PHE A 201 -1.99 9.82 7.05
CA PHE A 201 -3.29 10.42 6.68
C PHE A 201 -3.14 11.85 6.13
N GLU A 202 -2.33 12.70 6.77
CA GLU A 202 -2.01 14.04 6.26
C GLU A 202 -1.31 13.96 4.90
N SER A 203 -0.36 13.02 4.73
CA SER A 203 0.27 12.73 3.43
C SER A 203 -0.74 12.29 2.36
N PHE A 204 -1.80 11.55 2.71
CA PHE A 204 -2.87 11.18 1.78
C PHE A 204 -3.69 12.40 1.36
N LEU A 205 -4.00 13.30 2.29
CA LEU A 205 -4.71 14.55 1.98
C LEU A 205 -3.86 15.53 1.14
N GLU A 206 -2.54 15.40 1.15
CA GLU A 206 -1.63 16.16 0.30
C GLU A 206 -1.33 15.49 -1.06
N LEU A 207 -1.60 14.19 -1.23
CA LEU A 207 -1.34 13.42 -2.45
C LEU A 207 -1.89 14.12 -3.71
N ASP A 208 -1.06 14.26 -4.74
CA ASP A 208 -1.42 15.05 -5.93
C ASP A 208 -2.46 14.34 -6.82
N PRO A 209 -3.30 15.08 -7.56
CA PRO A 209 -4.35 14.47 -8.39
C PRO A 209 -3.84 13.49 -9.45
N TYR A 210 -2.65 13.69 -10.01
CA TYR A 210 -2.11 12.78 -11.02
C TYR A 210 -1.69 11.44 -10.41
N SER A 211 -1.01 11.46 -9.26
CA SER A 211 -0.72 10.25 -8.51
C SER A 211 -2.00 9.50 -8.15
N MET A 212 -3.09 10.18 -7.79
CA MET A 212 -4.40 9.54 -7.56
C MET A 212 -4.94 8.87 -8.83
N ILE A 213 -4.92 9.54 -9.98
CA ILE A 213 -5.42 9.00 -11.26
C ILE A 213 -4.57 7.80 -11.72
N MET A 214 -3.25 7.97 -11.76
CA MET A 214 -2.33 6.93 -12.26
C MET A 214 -2.27 5.68 -11.38
N THR A 215 -2.62 5.81 -10.10
CA THR A 215 -2.71 4.66 -9.17
C THR A 215 -4.07 3.96 -9.22
N GLY A 216 -5.05 4.50 -9.96
CA GLY A 216 -6.39 3.93 -10.07
C GLY A 216 -7.32 4.27 -8.90
N LEU A 217 -7.05 5.37 -8.17
CA LEU A 217 -7.96 5.88 -7.14
C LEU A 217 -9.15 6.61 -7.80
N ASP A 218 -10.20 5.84 -8.10
CA ASP A 218 -11.46 6.28 -8.70
C ASP A 218 -12.34 7.13 -7.74
N ILE A 219 -11.78 8.27 -7.35
CA ILE A 219 -12.33 9.28 -6.42
C ILE A 219 -12.62 10.59 -7.16
N LEU A 220 -11.84 10.89 -8.20
CA LEU A 220 -11.96 12.08 -9.04
C LEU A 220 -12.91 11.84 -10.22
N SER A 221 -13.58 12.90 -10.69
CA SER A 221 -14.48 12.82 -11.85
C SER A 221 -13.73 12.60 -13.16
N ASP A 222 -14.41 12.06 -14.16
CA ASP A 222 -13.87 11.90 -15.52
C ASP A 222 -13.33 13.25 -16.07
N GLU A 223 -14.08 14.36 -15.87
CA GLU A 223 -13.64 15.74 -16.20
C GLU A 223 -12.29 16.11 -15.55
N ALA A 224 -12.05 15.66 -14.30
CA ALA A 224 -10.80 15.91 -13.60
C ALA A 224 -9.66 15.04 -14.14
N SER A 225 -9.95 13.77 -14.45
CA SER A 225 -9.00 12.83 -15.05
C SER A 225 -8.53 13.31 -16.42
N ASP A 226 -9.47 13.70 -17.28
CA ASP A 226 -9.20 14.26 -18.61
C ASP A 226 -8.41 15.58 -18.51
N TYR A 227 -8.81 16.49 -17.61
CA TYR A 227 -8.12 17.76 -17.40
C TYR A 227 -6.67 17.57 -16.93
N VAL A 228 -6.44 16.66 -16.00
CA VAL A 228 -5.08 16.32 -15.56
C VAL A 228 -4.31 15.73 -16.72
N ALA A 229 -4.79 14.65 -17.35
CA ALA A 229 -4.10 13.99 -18.48
C ALA A 229 -3.67 15.00 -19.57
N HIS A 230 -4.57 15.93 -19.94
CA HIS A 230 -4.29 16.96 -20.93
C HIS A 230 -3.21 17.97 -20.50
N LEU A 231 -3.17 18.37 -19.22
CA LEU A 231 -2.09 19.23 -18.70
C LEU A 231 -0.71 18.57 -18.81
N TRP A 232 -0.62 17.26 -18.59
CA TRP A 232 0.64 16.51 -18.72
C TRP A 232 1.13 16.45 -20.16
N GLU A 233 0.22 16.24 -21.11
CA GLU A 233 0.53 16.25 -22.54
C GLU A 233 1.01 17.63 -23.02
N GLN A 234 0.35 18.71 -22.58
CA GLN A 234 0.66 20.07 -23.05
C GLN A 234 1.90 20.69 -22.43
N HIS A 235 2.15 20.49 -21.13
CA HIS A 235 3.13 21.31 -20.41
C HIS A 235 4.49 20.65 -20.13
N ARG A 236 4.65 19.32 -20.30
CA ARG A 236 5.85 18.59 -19.82
C ARG A 236 6.24 18.96 -18.38
N THR A 237 5.26 19.24 -17.53
CA THR A 237 5.50 19.47 -16.10
C THR A 237 6.19 18.23 -15.53
N GLU A 238 7.36 18.42 -14.92
CA GLU A 238 8.08 17.30 -14.31
C GLU A 238 7.19 16.62 -13.26
N PRO A 239 7.17 15.27 -13.20
CA PRO A 239 6.39 14.59 -12.19
C PRO A 239 6.87 14.98 -10.79
N PRO A 240 5.96 15.21 -9.83
CA PRO A 240 6.33 15.62 -8.48
C PRO A 240 7.09 14.50 -7.75
N LYS A 241 8.42 14.52 -7.87
CA LYS A 241 9.49 13.88 -7.08
C LYS A 241 9.44 12.37 -6.74
N ARG A 242 8.34 11.62 -6.92
CA ARG A 242 8.21 10.23 -6.41
C ARG A 242 7.44 9.26 -7.33
N LEU A 243 7.68 9.33 -8.64
CA LEU A 243 7.37 8.25 -9.58
C LEU A 243 8.59 8.00 -10.46
N SER A 244 9.44 7.05 -10.04
CA SER A 244 10.69 6.65 -10.68
C SER A 244 10.57 5.32 -11.44
N TRP A 245 9.42 5.08 -12.08
CA TRP A 245 9.34 4.10 -13.15
C TRP A 245 9.67 4.74 -14.50
N ALA A 246 10.65 4.16 -15.20
CA ALA A 246 10.93 4.51 -16.58
C ALA A 246 9.70 4.23 -17.44
N VAL A 247 9.29 5.20 -18.25
CA VAL A 247 8.16 5.07 -19.19
C VAL A 247 8.44 3.92 -20.17
N VAL A 248 7.93 2.73 -19.85
CA VAL A 248 7.79 1.64 -20.82
C VAL A 248 6.71 2.09 -21.80
N GLY A 249 7.16 2.54 -22.97
CA GLY A 249 6.37 3.35 -23.89
C GLY A 249 5.05 2.70 -24.32
N ALA A 250 3.96 3.07 -23.64
CA ALA A 250 2.62 2.96 -24.17
C ALA A 250 2.45 4.09 -25.19
N SER A 251 2.64 3.79 -26.48
CA SER A 251 2.42 4.76 -27.55
C SER A 251 0.92 4.98 -27.75
N TYR A 252 0.31 5.83 -26.92
CA TYR A 252 -0.94 6.46 -27.30
C TYR A 252 -0.64 7.47 -28.40
N SER A 253 -0.93 7.05 -29.63
CA SER A 253 -1.00 7.98 -30.74
C SER A 253 -2.25 8.83 -30.57
N MET A 254 -2.06 10.12 -30.83
CA MET A 254 -3.09 11.14 -31.07
C MET A 254 -3.60 11.87 -29.81
N MET A 255 -3.87 13.18 -29.88
CA MET A 255 -4.09 14.00 -31.09
C MET A 255 -3.49 15.41 -31.01
N GLY A 256 -3.15 15.98 -32.17
CA GLY A 256 -2.58 17.32 -32.31
C GLY A 256 -3.57 18.48 -32.11
N PRO A 257 -3.14 19.73 -32.37
CA PRO A 257 -3.91 20.94 -32.06
C PRO A 257 -5.31 20.99 -32.69
N GLU A 258 -6.22 21.71 -32.00
CA GLU A 258 -7.66 21.81 -32.29
C GLU A 258 -8.00 22.22 -33.75
N GLU A 259 -7.08 22.91 -34.43
CA GLU A 259 -7.23 23.40 -35.80
C GLU A 259 -7.19 22.28 -36.85
N GLU A 260 -6.39 21.22 -36.66
CA GLU A 260 -6.34 20.08 -37.59
C GLU A 260 -7.68 19.33 -37.63
N TRP A 261 -8.37 19.23 -36.48
CA TRP A 261 -9.66 18.57 -36.39
C TRP A 261 -10.77 19.29 -37.16
N ARG A 262 -10.78 20.62 -37.16
CA ARG A 262 -11.80 21.40 -37.90
C ARG A 262 -11.67 21.21 -39.40
N GLU A 263 -10.45 21.15 -39.94
CA GLU A 263 -10.23 20.82 -41.36
C GLU A 263 -10.64 19.38 -41.69
N VAL A 264 -10.32 18.40 -40.83
CA VAL A 264 -10.71 17.00 -41.02
C VAL A 264 -12.23 16.83 -41.01
N LEU A 265 -12.96 17.48 -40.10
CA LEU A 265 -14.42 17.43 -40.02
C LEU A 265 -15.09 18.11 -41.24
N ALA A 266 -14.57 19.27 -41.66
CA ALA A 266 -15.03 19.95 -42.86
C ALA A 266 -14.82 19.10 -44.13
N LYS A 267 -13.68 18.41 -44.25
CA LYS A 267 -13.33 17.54 -45.38
C LYS A 267 -14.23 16.29 -45.49
N HIS A 268 -14.84 15.86 -44.39
CA HIS A 268 -15.81 14.76 -44.37
C HIS A 268 -17.28 15.22 -44.41
N GLY A 269 -17.52 16.52 -44.61
CA GLY A 269 -18.86 17.08 -44.81
C GLY A 269 -19.72 17.15 -43.54
N ILE A 270 -19.14 17.00 -42.35
CA ILE A 270 -19.86 16.99 -41.09
C ILE A 270 -19.93 18.42 -40.53
N ALA A 271 -20.85 19.18 -41.12
CA ALA A 271 -21.42 20.46 -40.67
C ALA A 271 -20.49 21.68 -40.47
N ASN A 272 -20.78 22.73 -41.23
CA ASN A 272 -20.72 24.11 -40.77
C ASN A 272 -22.04 24.81 -41.18
N ARG A 273 -22.33 25.99 -40.59
CA ARG A 273 -23.62 26.75 -40.53
C ARG A 273 -24.38 26.48 -39.23
N ASP A 274 -24.62 27.45 -38.35
CA ASP A 274 -24.52 28.93 -38.42
C ASP A 274 -24.07 29.45 -37.03
N LEU A 275 -23.19 30.45 -36.81
CA LEU A 275 -22.68 31.59 -37.59
C LEU A 275 -23.76 32.62 -37.97
N ASP A 276 -23.88 33.81 -37.36
CA ASP A 276 -22.97 34.62 -36.54
C ASP A 276 -23.77 35.61 -35.65
N ALA A 277 -23.12 36.21 -34.65
CA ALA A 277 -23.47 37.55 -34.17
C ALA A 277 -22.22 38.22 -33.54
N GLU A 278 -21.55 39.04 -34.33
CA GLU A 278 -20.32 39.75 -33.93
C GLU A 278 -20.58 40.73 -32.78
N SER A 279 -19.59 40.87 -31.88
CA SER A 279 -19.59 41.87 -30.84
C SER A 279 -18.96 43.19 -31.31
N GLU A 280 -19.75 44.09 -31.92
CA GLU A 280 -19.34 45.49 -32.09
C GLU A 280 -19.68 46.34 -30.86
N ILE A 281 -18.69 47.06 -30.35
CA ILE A 281 -18.86 48.07 -29.30
C ILE A 281 -19.17 49.42 -29.96
N ILE A 282 -20.45 49.81 -29.98
CA ILE A 282 -20.86 51.15 -30.40
C ILE A 282 -21.02 52.05 -29.16
N GLN A 283 -20.29 53.16 -29.13
CA GLN A 283 -20.35 54.16 -28.07
C GLN A 283 -21.71 54.87 -28.05
N ARG A 284 -22.22 55.18 -26.85
CA ARG A 284 -23.41 56.04 -26.68
C ARG A 284 -23.02 57.52 -26.79
N SER A 285 -23.79 58.25 -27.58
CA SER A 285 -23.92 59.72 -27.50
C SER A 285 -25.40 60.11 -27.55
N GLU A 286 -25.84 60.87 -26.56
CA GLU A 286 -26.86 61.91 -26.74
C GLU A 286 -26.16 63.21 -27.14
#